data_AF-A0AAJ0WX80-F1
#
_entry.id   AF-A0AAJ0WX80-F1
#
_cell.length_a   1.000
_cell.length_b   1.000
_cell.length_c   1.000
_cell.angle_alpha   90.00
_cell.angle_beta   90.00
_cell.angle_gamma   90.00
#
_symmetry.space_group_name_H-M   'P 1'
#
loop_
_entity.id
_entity.type
_entity.pdbx_description
1 polymer ?
#
loop_
_entity_poly.entity_id
_entity_poly.type
_entity_poly.pdbx_seq_one_letter_code
_entity_poly.pdbx_strand_id
1 'polypeptide(L)'
;MTTVNTANIQVTQTGKAEAVKTATVADVDSALQTATADAKTALTEIKSAVSSGSASSVSVSTKVEVFEVKETTTNKTTTISKVTLSFTPDKDLKNVDLVEVIPKYVAQDASFIKFIGEQPKILQSDPVVQWSFSEVKQGEMKDLSYQVNKKIDSLNTTTIAVGQTVAAATTPTAATGAKPISSWAWIILGIIVLAIIVYWLYQRKILKF
;
A
#
# COMPACT_ATOMS: atom_id res chain seq x y z
N MET A 1 0.46 -5.94 -25.37
CA MET A 1 -0.96 -5.52 -25.44
C MET A 1 -1.79 -6.68 -24.98
N THR A 2 -2.70 -6.46 -24.03
CA THR A 2 -3.60 -7.50 -23.52
C THR A 2 -5.01 -7.15 -23.97
N THR A 3 -5.70 -8.10 -24.59
CA THR A 3 -7.08 -7.93 -25.07
C THR A 3 -8.00 -8.92 -24.37
N VAL A 4 -9.11 -8.42 -23.83
CA VAL A 4 -10.17 -9.23 -23.23
C VAL A 4 -11.44 -9.02 -24.02
N ASN A 5 -12.04 -10.12 -24.49
CA ASN A 5 -13.29 -10.10 -25.23
C ASN A 5 -14.41 -10.67 -24.36
N THR A 6 -15.48 -9.90 -24.18
CA THR A 6 -16.78 -10.39 -23.69
C THR A 6 -17.81 -10.22 -24.81
N ALA A 7 -19.01 -10.82 -24.68
CA ALA A 7 -19.97 -10.95 -25.79
C ALA A 7 -20.23 -9.65 -26.59
N ASN A 8 -20.16 -8.48 -25.95
CA ASN A 8 -20.42 -7.18 -26.59
C ASN A 8 -19.31 -6.12 -26.43
N ILE A 9 -18.19 -6.45 -25.77
CA ILE A 9 -17.16 -5.47 -25.43
C ILE A 9 -15.77 -6.08 -25.66
N GLN A 10 -14.95 -5.34 -26.40
CA GLN A 10 -13.52 -5.58 -26.56
C GLN A 10 -12.76 -4.53 -25.74
N VAL A 11 -11.91 -4.99 -24.82
CA VAL A 11 -11.03 -4.11 -24.03
C VAL A 11 -9.59 -4.37 -24.44
N THR A 12 -8.88 -3.33 -24.84
CA THR A 12 -7.45 -3.40 -25.22
C THR A 12 -6.65 -2.43 -24.37
N GLN A 13 -5.61 -2.93 -23.68
CA GLN A 13 -4.67 -2.04 -22.99
C GLN A 13 -3.71 -1.39 -24.01
N THR A 14 -3.80 -0.06 -24.14
CA THR A 14 -3.05 0.73 -25.12
C THR A 14 -1.88 1.50 -24.51
N GLY A 15 -1.82 1.62 -23.17
CA GLY A 15 -0.73 2.30 -22.49
C GLY A 15 -0.53 1.84 -21.05
N LYS A 16 0.71 1.98 -20.56
CA LYS A 16 1.07 1.80 -19.15
C LYS A 16 2.20 2.76 -18.79
N ALA A 17 2.08 3.44 -17.67
CA ALA A 17 3.13 4.27 -17.07
C ALA A 17 3.17 4.02 -15.56
N GLU A 18 4.33 4.21 -14.94
CA GLU A 18 4.52 4.04 -13.51
C GLU A 18 5.57 5.03 -13.02
N ALA A 19 5.32 5.65 -11.87
CA ALA A 19 6.21 6.60 -11.22
C ALA A 19 6.17 6.38 -9.71
N VAL A 20 7.32 6.39 -9.05
CA VAL A 20 7.40 6.32 -7.58
C VAL A 20 7.89 7.67 -7.09
N LYS A 21 7.16 8.27 -6.15
CA LYS A 21 7.50 9.58 -5.57
C LYS A 21 7.38 9.53 -4.06
N THR A 22 8.37 10.10 -3.37
CA THR A 22 8.30 10.41 -1.95
C THR A 22 7.96 11.88 -1.81
N ALA A 23 6.90 12.19 -1.08
CA ALA A 23 6.44 13.57 -0.91
C ALA A 23 7.45 14.41 -0.13
N THR A 24 7.78 15.57 -0.67
CA THR A 24 8.64 16.58 -0.05
C THR A 24 7.83 17.78 0.41
N VAL A 25 8.38 18.59 1.31
CA VAL A 25 7.75 19.87 1.72
C VAL A 25 7.51 20.78 0.51
N ALA A 26 8.38 20.75 -0.50
CA ALA A 26 8.23 21.53 -1.73
C ALA A 26 7.02 21.08 -2.57
N ASP A 27 6.67 19.79 -2.54
CA ASP A 27 5.46 19.28 -3.20
C ASP A 27 4.19 19.81 -2.51
N VAL A 28 4.21 19.89 -1.18
CA VAL A 28 3.10 20.48 -0.39
C VAL A 28 2.97 21.97 -0.71
N ASP A 29 4.08 22.69 -0.81
CA ASP A 29 4.10 24.11 -1.18
C ASP A 29 3.53 24.35 -2.59
N SER A 30 3.86 23.46 -3.53
CA SER A 30 3.31 23.53 -4.89
C SER A 30 1.80 23.28 -4.88
N ALA A 31 1.32 22.30 -4.12
CA ALA A 31 -0.10 22.01 -3.96
C ALA A 31 -0.87 23.17 -3.31
N LEU A 32 -0.28 23.83 -2.30
CA LEU A 32 -0.88 24.98 -1.60
C LEU A 32 -1.17 26.18 -2.52
N GLN A 33 -0.38 26.36 -3.60
CA GLN A 33 -0.57 27.46 -4.55
C GLN A 33 -1.88 27.35 -5.34
N THR A 34 -2.35 26.13 -5.59
CA THR A 34 -3.55 25.86 -6.40
C THR A 34 -4.78 25.45 -5.58
N ALA A 35 -4.62 25.24 -4.27
CA ALA A 35 -5.67 24.77 -3.38
C ALA A 35 -6.67 25.86 -2.92
N THR A 36 -7.92 25.47 -2.71
CA THR A 36 -8.98 26.27 -2.05
C THR A 36 -8.86 26.20 -0.52
N ALA A 37 -9.74 26.87 0.23
CA ALA A 37 -9.66 26.99 1.68
C ALA A 37 -9.58 25.65 2.44
N ASP A 38 -10.45 24.69 2.09
CA ASP A 38 -10.51 23.39 2.77
C ASP A 38 -9.26 22.54 2.47
N ALA A 39 -8.88 22.45 1.19
CA ALA A 39 -7.67 21.76 0.77
C ALA A 39 -6.40 22.42 1.37
N LYS A 40 -6.36 23.75 1.45
CA LYS A 40 -5.26 24.50 2.10
C LYS A 40 -5.11 24.16 3.57
N THR A 41 -6.23 24.00 4.28
CA THR A 41 -6.20 23.64 5.71
C THR A 41 -5.53 22.28 5.89
N ALA A 42 -6.00 21.25 5.18
CA ALA A 42 -5.42 19.91 5.24
C ALA A 42 -3.94 19.88 4.82
N LEU A 43 -3.58 20.56 3.72
CA LEU A 43 -2.20 20.64 3.25
C LEU A 43 -1.29 21.39 4.23
N THR A 44 -1.78 22.42 4.92
CA THR A 44 -1.01 23.18 5.92
C THR A 44 -0.77 22.35 7.18
N GLU A 45 -1.76 21.56 7.61
CA GLU A 45 -1.61 20.60 8.71
C GLU A 45 -0.55 19.55 8.36
N ILE A 46 -0.62 18.97 7.16
CA ILE A 46 0.38 18.03 6.65
C ILE A 46 1.76 18.68 6.61
N LYS A 47 1.89 19.89 6.04
CA LYS A 47 3.15 20.63 5.99
C LYS A 47 3.75 20.81 7.38
N SER A 48 2.93 21.21 8.34
CA SER A 48 3.35 21.45 9.72
C SER A 48 3.78 20.15 10.39
N ALA A 49 3.04 19.06 10.19
CA ALA A 49 3.33 17.76 10.78
C ALA A 49 4.64 17.15 10.26
N VAL A 50 4.89 17.26 8.95
CA VAL A 50 6.15 16.85 8.31
C VAL A 50 7.31 17.73 8.77
N SER A 51 7.12 19.05 8.81
CA SER A 51 8.19 19.99 9.19
C SER A 51 8.61 19.86 10.66
N SER A 52 7.67 19.50 11.55
CA SER A 52 7.96 19.28 12.96
C SER A 52 8.53 17.88 13.27
N GLY A 53 8.54 16.98 12.27
CA GLY A 53 8.91 15.57 12.47
C GLY A 53 7.85 14.73 13.20
N SER A 54 6.66 15.29 13.46
CA SER A 54 5.55 14.55 14.09
C SER A 54 4.88 13.54 13.15
N ALA A 55 5.04 13.71 11.84
CA ALA A 55 4.64 12.75 10.82
C ALA A 55 5.81 12.39 9.90
N SER A 56 5.83 11.14 9.44
CA SER A 56 6.77 10.65 8.44
C SER A 56 6.11 10.57 7.07
N SER A 57 6.82 11.02 6.03
CA SER A 57 6.39 10.84 4.64
C SER A 57 6.53 9.39 4.21
N VAL A 58 5.58 8.92 3.39
CA VAL A 58 5.58 7.58 2.78
C VAL A 58 5.74 7.71 1.27
N SER A 59 6.54 6.84 0.66
CA SER A 59 6.67 6.75 -0.79
C SER A 59 5.41 6.16 -1.41
N VAL A 60 4.89 6.79 -2.45
CA VAL A 60 3.72 6.32 -3.19
C VAL A 60 4.14 5.96 -4.62
N SER A 61 3.80 4.75 -5.05
CA SER A 61 3.85 4.33 -6.45
C SER A 61 2.54 4.68 -7.13
N THR A 62 2.62 5.46 -8.21
CA THR A 62 1.50 5.81 -9.07
C THR A 62 1.63 5.06 -10.38
N LYS A 63 0.68 4.18 -10.65
CA LYS A 63 0.60 3.41 -11.89
C LYS A 63 -0.62 3.87 -12.68
N VAL A 64 -0.45 4.08 -13.99
CA VAL A 64 -1.56 4.36 -14.90
C VAL A 64 -1.61 3.36 -16.01
N GLU A 65 -2.81 2.89 -16.28
CA GLU A 65 -3.13 1.97 -17.35
C GLU A 65 -4.23 2.56 -18.22
N VAL A 66 -3.95 2.66 -19.52
CA VAL A 66 -4.88 3.22 -20.49
C VAL A 66 -5.51 2.06 -21.26
N PHE A 67 -6.84 2.07 -21.31
CA PHE A 67 -7.65 1.07 -21.97
C PHE A 67 -8.49 1.71 -23.06
N GLU A 68 -8.54 1.06 -24.21
CA GLU A 68 -9.51 1.33 -25.25
C GLU A 68 -10.62 0.28 -25.15
N VAL A 69 -11.85 0.76 -24.96
CA VAL A 69 -13.06 -0.05 -24.82
C VAL A 69 -13.90 0.15 -26.07
N LYS A 70 -14.00 -0.89 -26.90
CA LYS A 70 -14.82 -0.90 -28.11
C LYS A 70 -16.09 -1.73 -27.88
N GLU A 71 -17.24 -1.09 -28.01
CA GLU A 71 -18.54 -1.77 -28.03
C GLU A 71 -18.74 -2.40 -29.42
N THR A 72 -18.87 -3.73 -29.47
CA THR A 72 -18.88 -4.46 -30.75
C THR A 72 -20.18 -4.24 -31.53
N THR A 73 -21.29 -3.96 -30.84
CA THR A 73 -22.60 -3.71 -31.47
C THR A 73 -22.67 -2.34 -32.15
N THR A 74 -22.16 -1.29 -31.49
CA THR A 74 -22.25 0.09 -31.98
C THR A 74 -20.98 0.56 -32.70
N ASN A 75 -19.88 -0.21 -32.61
CA ASN A 75 -18.53 0.19 -32.98
C ASN A 75 -18.04 1.47 -32.28
N LYS A 76 -18.67 1.87 -31.17
CA LYS A 76 -18.23 3.03 -30.38
C LYS A 76 -16.98 2.66 -29.58
N THR A 77 -15.96 3.50 -29.70
CA THR A 77 -14.72 3.39 -28.92
C THR A 77 -14.69 4.44 -27.82
N THR A 78 -14.35 4.04 -26.60
CA THR A 78 -14.14 4.93 -25.45
C THR A 78 -12.79 4.65 -24.83
N THR A 79 -12.04 5.69 -24.45
CA THR A 79 -10.78 5.55 -23.72
C THR A 79 -11.02 5.74 -22.22
N ILE A 80 -10.51 4.80 -21.42
CA ILE A 80 -10.57 4.84 -19.96
C ILE A 80 -9.14 4.73 -19.44
N SER A 81 -8.73 5.65 -18.57
CA SER A 81 -7.48 5.50 -17.82
C SER A 81 -7.80 5.10 -16.38
N LYS A 82 -7.14 4.06 -15.89
CA LYS A 82 -7.14 3.66 -14.48
C LYS A 82 -5.85 4.14 -13.85
N VAL A 83 -5.97 4.88 -12.75
CA VAL A 83 -4.84 5.26 -11.90
C VAL A 83 -4.90 4.40 -10.64
N THR A 84 -3.78 3.82 -10.26
CA THR A 84 -3.58 3.10 -9.00
C THR A 84 -2.48 3.78 -8.21
N LEU A 85 -2.77 4.14 -6.96
CA LEU A 85 -1.83 4.65 -5.98
C LEU A 85 -1.55 3.52 -4.98
N SER A 86 -0.30 3.14 -4.84
CA SER A 86 0.14 2.05 -3.96
C SER A 86 1.20 2.57 -2.99
N PHE A 87 1.03 2.30 -1.70
CA PHE A 87 2.07 2.59 -0.71
C PHE A 87 2.23 1.46 0.29
N THR A 88 3.45 1.33 0.81
CA THR A 88 3.80 0.34 1.83
C THR A 88 4.72 1.03 2.84
N PRO A 89 4.28 1.24 4.08
CA PRO A 89 5.10 1.92 5.07
C PRO A 89 6.21 0.99 5.60
N ASP A 90 7.35 1.58 5.92
CA ASP A 90 8.51 0.89 6.49
C ASP A 90 8.40 0.69 8.02
N LYS A 91 7.37 1.28 8.65
CA LYS A 91 7.06 1.25 10.08
C LYS A 91 5.54 1.25 10.28
N ASP A 92 5.08 0.88 11.48
CA ASP A 92 3.68 1.04 11.85
C ASP A 92 3.32 2.54 11.90
N LEU A 93 2.25 2.92 11.19
CA LEU A 93 1.75 4.29 11.13
C LEU A 93 0.32 4.37 11.67
N LYS A 94 0.01 5.49 12.34
CA LYS A 94 -1.34 5.91 12.72
C LYS A 94 -1.71 7.21 12.04
N ASN A 95 -3.02 7.44 11.89
CA ASN A 95 -3.57 8.66 11.29
C ASN A 95 -2.89 8.96 9.95
N VAL A 96 -2.90 7.98 9.04
CA VAL A 96 -2.27 8.09 7.73
C VAL A 96 -3.21 8.87 6.82
N ASP A 97 -2.73 9.98 6.30
CA ASP A 97 -3.42 10.77 5.29
C ASP A 97 -2.67 10.69 3.97
N LEU A 98 -3.40 10.34 2.90
CA LEU A 98 -2.93 10.41 1.53
C LEU A 98 -3.76 11.46 0.79
N VAL A 99 -3.12 12.56 0.41
CA VAL A 99 -3.72 13.64 -0.37
C VAL A 99 -3.18 13.59 -1.80
N GLU A 100 -4.08 13.61 -2.77
CA GLU A 100 -3.75 13.67 -4.18
C GLU A 100 -4.31 14.95 -4.79
N VAL A 101 -3.44 15.75 -5.41
CA VAL A 101 -3.83 16.86 -6.29
C VAL A 101 -3.87 16.32 -7.72
N ILE A 102 -5.09 16.17 -8.24
CA ILE A 102 -5.34 15.63 -9.57
C ILE A 102 -5.39 16.81 -10.56
N PRO A 103 -4.46 16.90 -11.52
CA PRO A 103 -4.43 18.00 -12.46
C PRO A 103 -5.68 18.07 -13.34
N LYS A 104 -6.07 19.29 -13.75
CA LYS A 104 -7.20 19.53 -14.68
C LYS A 104 -7.14 18.76 -15.98
N TYR A 105 -5.93 18.47 -16.46
CA TYR A 105 -5.76 17.70 -17.69
C TYR A 105 -6.16 16.22 -17.49
N VAL A 106 -6.15 15.70 -16.26
CA VAL A 106 -6.65 14.38 -15.88
C VAL A 106 -8.17 14.42 -15.70
N ALA A 107 -8.67 15.34 -14.88
CA ALA A 107 -10.10 15.54 -14.64
C ALA A 107 -10.41 17.01 -14.33
N GLN A 108 -11.45 17.57 -14.94
CA GLN A 108 -11.86 18.95 -14.70
C GLN A 108 -12.51 19.14 -13.32
N ASP A 109 -13.14 18.08 -12.82
CA ASP A 109 -13.87 18.04 -11.55
C ASP A 109 -13.84 16.61 -11.00
N ALA A 110 -13.92 16.46 -9.68
CA ALA A 110 -14.05 15.18 -9.00
C ALA A 110 -15.25 14.35 -9.51
N SER A 111 -16.31 14.97 -10.03
CA SER A 111 -17.46 14.28 -10.63
C SER A 111 -17.13 13.50 -11.90
N PHE A 112 -16.01 13.81 -12.56
CA PHE A 112 -15.52 13.05 -13.73
C PHE A 112 -14.65 11.85 -13.34
N ILE A 113 -14.45 11.64 -12.04
CA ILE A 113 -13.60 10.60 -11.48
C ILE A 113 -14.49 9.53 -10.87
N LYS A 114 -14.22 8.27 -11.22
CA LYS A 114 -14.86 7.11 -10.58
C LYS A 114 -13.86 6.42 -9.66
N PHE A 115 -14.03 6.59 -8.35
CA PHE A 115 -13.22 5.90 -7.35
C PHE A 115 -13.61 4.42 -7.23
N ILE A 116 -12.62 3.54 -7.09
CA ILE A 116 -12.78 2.09 -7.01
C ILE A 116 -12.23 1.62 -5.67
N GLY A 117 -13.08 0.98 -4.87
CA GLY A 117 -12.72 0.55 -3.51
C GLY A 117 -12.92 1.69 -2.52
N GLU A 118 -11.86 2.01 -1.77
CA GLU A 118 -11.86 3.04 -0.73
C GLU A 118 -12.26 4.41 -1.29
N GLN A 119 -13.27 5.03 -0.68
CA GLN A 119 -13.79 6.32 -1.12
C GLN A 119 -13.04 7.46 -0.42
N PRO A 120 -12.41 8.39 -1.16
CA PRO A 120 -11.79 9.54 -0.55
C PRO A 120 -12.82 10.57 -0.09
N LYS A 121 -12.40 11.42 0.83
CA LYS A 121 -13.02 12.73 1.04
C LYS A 121 -12.57 13.67 -0.08
N ILE A 122 -13.52 14.29 -0.77
CA ILE A 122 -13.24 15.35 -1.75
C ILE A 122 -13.04 16.65 -0.96
N LEU A 123 -11.81 17.18 -0.95
CA LEU A 123 -11.46 18.45 -0.29
C LEU A 123 -11.73 19.66 -1.19
N GLN A 124 -11.66 19.45 -2.50
CA GLN A 124 -11.89 20.47 -3.51
C GLN A 124 -12.44 19.81 -4.79
N SER A 125 -13.44 20.45 -5.41
CA SER A 125 -14.05 20.01 -6.67
C SER A 125 -13.04 19.90 -7.82
N ASP A 126 -12.17 20.89 -7.97
CA ASP A 126 -11.01 20.87 -8.88
C ASP A 126 -9.90 20.01 -8.24
N PRO A 127 -9.72 18.76 -8.70
CA PRO A 127 -9.85 17.68 -7.74
C PRO A 127 -8.65 17.57 -6.80
N VAL A 128 -8.89 17.90 -5.53
CA VAL A 128 -8.03 17.53 -4.40
C VAL A 128 -8.80 16.55 -3.54
N VAL A 129 -8.25 15.36 -3.37
CA VAL A 129 -8.90 14.26 -2.65
C VAL A 129 -8.00 13.73 -1.55
N GLN A 130 -8.61 13.25 -0.46
CA GLN A 130 -7.91 12.71 0.70
C GLN A 130 -8.45 11.34 1.08
N TRP A 131 -7.56 10.37 1.24
CA TRP A 131 -7.84 9.11 1.93
C TRP A 131 -7.23 9.15 3.32
N SER A 132 -7.96 8.65 4.31
CA SER A 132 -7.52 8.60 5.70
C SER A 132 -7.61 7.19 6.24
N PHE A 133 -6.54 6.73 6.87
CA PHE A 133 -6.47 5.42 7.52
C PHE A 133 -6.12 5.62 9.00
N SER A 134 -6.86 4.97 9.89
CA SER A 134 -6.58 5.04 11.32
C SER A 134 -5.21 4.42 11.66
N GLU A 135 -4.87 3.32 11.00
CA GLU A 135 -3.62 2.59 11.18
C GLU A 135 -3.23 1.85 9.88
N VAL A 136 -1.93 1.79 9.59
CA VAL A 136 -1.35 0.95 8.54
C VAL A 136 -0.10 0.29 9.11
N LYS A 137 -0.06 -1.05 9.02
CA LYS A 137 1.06 -1.83 9.58
C LYS A 137 2.29 -1.77 8.70
N GLN A 138 3.46 -1.93 9.31
CA GLN A 138 4.72 -2.11 8.59
C GLN A 138 4.58 -3.23 7.56
N GLY A 139 4.95 -2.95 6.31
CA GLY A 139 4.87 -3.93 5.22
C GLY A 139 3.46 -4.18 4.68
N GLU A 140 2.42 -3.57 5.26
CA GLU A 140 1.06 -3.64 4.71
C GLU A 140 0.96 -2.76 3.46
N MET A 141 0.62 -3.36 2.33
CA MET A 141 0.38 -2.64 1.09
C MET A 141 -1.06 -2.11 1.05
N LYS A 142 -1.20 -0.82 0.79
CA LYS A 142 -2.49 -0.18 0.51
C LYS A 142 -2.55 0.21 -0.97
N ASP A 143 -3.61 -0.23 -1.65
CA ASP A 143 -3.89 0.11 -3.04
C ASP A 143 -5.18 0.93 -3.13
N LEU A 144 -5.09 2.09 -3.77
CA LEU A 144 -6.20 2.99 -4.03
C LEU A 144 -6.31 3.16 -5.54
N SER A 145 -7.52 3.23 -6.08
CA SER A 145 -7.64 3.41 -7.52
C SER A 145 -8.83 4.24 -7.93
N TYR A 146 -8.67 4.92 -9.05
CA TYR A 146 -9.74 5.67 -9.69
C TYR A 146 -9.64 5.57 -11.21
N GLN A 147 -10.76 5.84 -11.87
CA GLN A 147 -10.89 5.84 -13.32
C GLN A 147 -11.35 7.20 -13.82
N VAL A 148 -10.85 7.57 -15.00
CA VAL A 148 -11.32 8.71 -15.77
C VAL A 148 -11.61 8.29 -17.21
N ASN A 149 -12.68 8.83 -17.80
CA ASN A 149 -13.08 8.58 -19.19
C ASN A 149 -12.27 9.45 -20.16
N LYS A 150 -10.94 9.39 -20.03
CA LYS A 150 -9.99 10.18 -20.80
C LYS A 150 -8.66 9.44 -20.88
N LYS A 151 -7.90 9.66 -21.95
CA LYS A 151 -6.50 9.24 -22.07
C LYS A 151 -5.60 10.11 -21.18
N ILE A 152 -4.76 9.47 -20.36
CA ILE A 152 -3.70 10.13 -19.60
C ILE A 152 -2.37 9.82 -20.28
N ASP A 153 -1.70 10.86 -20.79
CA ASP A 153 -0.40 10.72 -21.47
C ASP A 153 0.79 10.91 -20.51
N SER A 154 0.60 11.54 -19.34
CA SER A 154 1.68 11.81 -18.37
C SER A 154 1.21 11.83 -16.91
N LEU A 155 2.11 11.42 -16.02
CA LEU A 155 1.90 11.31 -14.56
C LEU A 155 2.52 12.49 -13.82
N ASN A 156 1.96 13.68 -14.02
CA ASN A 156 2.36 14.89 -13.31
C ASN A 156 1.34 15.20 -12.21
N THR A 157 0.96 14.19 -11.43
CA THR A 157 0.12 14.38 -10.24
C THR A 157 0.99 14.62 -9.02
N THR A 158 0.42 15.24 -7.99
CA THR A 158 1.12 15.47 -6.72
C THR A 158 0.45 14.67 -5.62
N THR A 159 1.10 13.59 -5.23
CA THR A 159 0.67 12.71 -4.13
C THR A 159 1.48 12.96 -2.89
N ILE A 160 0.80 13.18 -1.77
CA ILE A 160 1.39 13.37 -0.46
C ILE A 160 0.80 12.34 0.49
N ALA A 161 1.63 11.39 0.94
CA ALA A 161 1.23 10.41 1.96
C ALA A 161 2.06 10.63 3.22
N VAL A 162 1.39 10.82 4.36
CA VAL A 162 2.01 11.06 5.65
C VAL A 162 1.31 10.26 6.74
N GLY A 163 2.04 9.88 7.79
CA GLY A 163 1.45 9.23 8.95
C GLY A 163 2.31 9.41 10.21
N GLN A 164 1.70 9.27 11.38
CA GLN A 164 2.39 9.34 12.65
C GLN A 164 3.02 7.98 12.97
N THR A 165 4.33 7.95 13.20
CA THR A 165 5.00 6.70 13.58
C THR A 165 4.51 6.24 14.95
N VAL A 166 4.03 5.02 15.04
CA VAL A 166 3.75 4.41 16.34
C VAL A 166 5.09 4.01 16.93
N ALA A 167 5.42 4.54 18.11
CA ALA A 167 6.56 4.01 18.87
C ALA A 167 6.36 2.50 18.97
N ALA A 168 7.31 1.72 18.47
CA ALA A 168 7.25 0.27 18.54
C ALA A 168 6.87 -0.07 19.98
N ALA A 169 5.70 -0.70 20.17
CA ALA A 169 5.27 -1.11 21.49
C ALA A 169 6.46 -1.85 22.07
N THR A 170 7.03 -1.33 23.16
CA THR A 170 8.22 -1.93 23.76
C THR A 170 7.83 -3.36 24.02
N THR A 171 8.30 -4.29 23.18
CA THR A 171 7.98 -5.70 23.31
C THR A 171 8.31 -5.99 24.76
N PRO A 172 7.33 -6.32 25.62
CA PRO A 172 7.58 -6.44 27.04
C PRO A 172 8.75 -7.37 27.13
N THR A 173 9.90 -6.84 27.59
CA THR A 173 11.16 -7.55 27.60
C THR A 173 10.82 -8.84 28.29
N ALA A 174 10.75 -9.93 27.52
CA ALA A 174 10.26 -11.19 28.03
C ALA A 174 11.20 -11.48 29.19
N ALA A 175 10.68 -11.35 30.42
CA ALA A 175 11.47 -11.41 31.62
C ALA A 175 12.23 -12.71 31.50
N THR A 176 13.53 -12.62 31.23
CA THR A 176 14.34 -13.76 30.80
C THR A 176 14.71 -14.52 32.07
N GLY A 177 13.70 -14.96 32.79
CA GLY A 177 13.74 -15.89 33.91
C GLY A 177 13.59 -17.33 33.43
N ALA A 178 13.89 -17.61 32.15
CA ALA A 178 14.20 -18.96 31.72
C ALA A 178 15.54 -19.34 32.37
N LYS A 179 15.44 -19.88 33.59
CA LYS A 179 16.55 -20.54 34.30
C LYS A 179 17.24 -21.46 33.29
N PRO A 180 18.57 -21.34 33.06
CA PRO A 180 19.25 -22.12 32.04
C PRO A 180 18.94 -23.59 32.28
N ILE A 181 18.37 -24.26 31.26
CA ILE A 181 18.18 -25.71 31.30
C ILE A 181 19.58 -26.29 31.48
N SER A 182 19.83 -26.82 32.67
CA SER A 182 21.14 -27.26 33.09
C SER A 182 21.65 -28.36 32.16
N SER A 183 22.91 -28.23 31.73
CA SER A 183 23.58 -29.08 30.75
C SER A 183 23.48 -30.60 31.01
N TRP A 184 23.18 -31.03 32.24
CA TRP A 184 22.98 -32.44 32.58
C TRP A 184 21.68 -33.03 32.02
N ALA A 185 20.67 -32.22 31.71
CA ALA A 185 19.41 -32.69 31.13
C ALA A 185 19.62 -33.34 29.74
N TRP A 186 20.55 -32.81 28.94
CA TRP A 186 20.91 -33.38 27.64
C TRP A 186 21.69 -34.69 27.77
N ILE A 187 22.50 -34.82 28.83
CA ILE A 187 23.24 -36.05 29.13
C ILE A 187 22.25 -37.17 29.50
N ILE A 188 21.26 -36.88 30.36
CA ILE A 188 20.23 -37.86 30.71
C ILE A 188 19.42 -38.27 29.49
N LEU A 189 19.03 -37.32 28.64
CA LEU A 189 18.29 -37.62 27.41
C LEU A 189 19.10 -38.55 26.48
N GLY A 190 20.40 -38.30 26.33
CA GLY A 190 21.30 -39.14 25.53
C GLY A 190 21.41 -40.58 26.07
N ILE A 191 21.50 -40.76 27.39
CA ILE A 191 21.55 -42.08 28.03
C ILE A 191 20.25 -42.85 27.80
N ILE A 192 19.09 -42.18 27.92
CA ILE A 192 17.77 -42.82 27.70
C ILE A 192 17.65 -43.30 26.25
N VAL A 193 18.04 -42.47 25.27
CA VAL A 193 18.00 -42.85 23.85
C VAL A 193 18.94 -44.03 23.56
N LEU A 194 20.15 -44.03 24.13
CA LEU A 194 21.09 -45.13 23.97
C LEU A 194 20.54 -46.45 24.55
N ALA A 195 19.92 -46.40 25.73
CA ALA A 195 19.31 -47.58 26.37
C ALA A 195 18.16 -48.15 25.52
N ILE A 196 17.33 -47.28 24.92
CA ILE A 196 16.25 -47.70 24.01
C ILE A 196 16.84 -48.38 22.77
N ILE A 197 17.91 -47.85 22.17
CA ILE A 197 18.58 -48.47 21.01
C ILE A 197 19.15 -49.84 21.37
N VAL A 198 19.84 -49.97 22.50
CA VAL A 198 20.41 -51.24 22.96
C VAL A 198 19.31 -52.27 23.22
N TYR A 199 18.23 -51.86 23.89
CA TYR A 199 17.06 -52.73 24.13
C TYR A 199 16.44 -53.21 22.82
N TRP A 200 16.29 -52.31 21.83
CA TRP A 200 15.76 -52.64 20.51
C TRP A 200 16.64 -53.62 19.74
N LEU A 201 17.97 -53.46 19.82
CA LEU A 201 18.93 -54.40 19.24
C LEU A 201 18.92 -55.77 19.93
N TYR A 202 18.69 -55.81 21.25
CA TYR A 202 18.59 -57.06 22.02
C TYR A 202 17.34 -57.86 21.64
N GLN A 203 16.19 -57.20 21.57
CA GLN A 203 14.92 -57.80 21.10
C GLN A 203 15.09 -58.40 19.69
N ARG A 204 15.77 -57.69 18.79
CA ARG A 204 16.01 -58.16 17.41
C ARG A 204 16.86 -59.44 17.33
N LYS A 205 17.72 -59.73 18.31
CA LYS A 205 18.52 -60.96 18.34
C LYS A 205 17.77 -62.16 18.92
N ILE A 206 16.87 -61.94 19.88
CA ILE A 206 16.09 -63.02 20.52
C ILE A 206 15.02 -63.59 19.57
N LEU A 207 14.46 -62.77 18.67
CA LEU A 207 13.46 -63.20 17.67
C LEU A 207 14.03 -64.00 16.48
N LYS A 208 15.29 -64.45 16.54
CA LYS A 208 15.96 -65.22 15.47
C LYS A 208 16.31 -66.67 15.85
N PHE A 209 15.74 -67.19 16.94
CA PHE A 209 15.70 -68.62 17.27
C PHE A 209 14.25 -69.08 17.32
#